data_AF-A0AAX1EF62-F1
#
_entry.id   AF-A0AAX1EF62-F1
#
_cell.length_a   1.000
_cell.length_b   1.000
_cell.length_c   1.000
_cell.angle_alpha   90.00
_cell.angle_beta   90.00
_cell.angle_gamma   90.00
#
_symmetry.space_group_name_H-M   'P 1'
#
loop_
_entity.id
_entity.type
_entity.pdbx_description
1 polymer ?
#
loop_
_entity_poly.entity_id
_entity_poly.type
_entity_poly.pdbx_seq_one_letter_code
_entity_poly.pdbx_strand_id
1 'polypeptide(L)'
;MSRNMDSKSSKNSGLKRSDKAKKSSRQITIVQALRKSELFGVLDEESLQQISNVAHQSNVNAGETIVKEGEPSDRIFLIVNGIAEVKKHLTNESEKILAYLMPGNTFGETGVLEDQPRSVTVVALSDVELIEVHQALFKNLLMTFPQLGIELSRLLGHYLIQTNNRLIRGSKDKRLVVIFKFGRVKSAELLSKSIAEKINNKTEQPTIFINYTGRAKSLKLTHQFQIDRSSTAYDVLLNGKTLKFPSDSRISMIVDRLLDTYDNLIIYFANLPKENLALLFEYLTQMIILTDKPNYLTSVAWMEKLREQLRQEPVESFILSEEKNSHQDPINYHFMGKHDLNNGKLTFSSTINMLTDRLKRNNRIAIFIPITSTINHADTSTMINETLKFLGNIFGGATSKEAAGVWKNQDVKKNINFIQEEKIFMIYSYTTGKALRNNLHKVVEFAKTIKNSLQQESLAIEINNKLILI
;
A
#
# COMPACT_ATOMS: atom_id res chain seq x y z
N MET A 1 -42.97 11.54 -72.81
CA MET A 1 -43.83 10.93 -71.76
C MET A 1 -43.27 11.40 -70.43
N SER A 2 -43.61 12.57 -69.88
CA SER A 2 -44.93 12.97 -69.35
C SER A 2 -45.44 11.85 -68.44
N ARG A 3 -45.56 11.98 -67.12
CA ARG A 3 -46.23 12.97 -66.25
C ARG A 3 -45.84 12.59 -64.80
N ASN A 4 -45.92 13.36 -63.73
CA ASN A 4 -46.37 14.72 -63.39
C ASN A 4 -45.86 14.92 -61.93
N MET A 5 -45.38 16.11 -61.56
CA MET A 5 -46.09 17.11 -60.71
C MET A 5 -46.61 16.51 -59.38
N ASP A 6 -46.22 17.01 -58.21
CA ASP A 6 -46.64 18.36 -57.78
C ASP A 6 -45.65 19.12 -56.91
N SER A 7 -45.70 20.44 -57.15
CA SER A 7 -45.06 21.54 -56.47
C SER A 7 -46.00 22.19 -55.45
N LYS A 8 -45.42 22.94 -54.49
CA LYS A 8 -45.88 24.21 -53.86
C LYS A 8 -45.25 24.32 -52.46
N SER A 9 -44.25 25.17 -52.22
CA SER A 9 -44.33 26.62 -51.98
C SER A 9 -45.32 27.05 -50.86
N SER A 10 -44.82 27.47 -49.70
CA SER A 10 -45.05 28.84 -49.19
C SER A 10 -44.33 29.11 -47.85
N LYS A 11 -43.77 30.32 -47.76
CA LYS A 11 -43.27 31.04 -46.58
C LYS A 11 -44.25 30.97 -45.38
N ASN A 12 -43.77 30.96 -44.13
CA ASN A 12 -43.52 32.16 -43.32
C ASN A 12 -43.35 31.85 -41.80
N SER A 13 -42.45 32.61 -41.15
CA SER A 13 -42.47 33.11 -39.76
C SER A 13 -42.76 32.17 -38.57
N GLY A 14 -41.80 32.05 -37.64
CA GLY A 14 -42.06 31.54 -36.29
C GLY A 14 -40.84 31.48 -35.38
N LEU A 15 -40.72 32.47 -34.51
CA LEU A 15 -39.73 32.65 -33.44
C LEU A 15 -39.39 31.39 -32.60
N LYS A 16 -38.11 31.37 -32.16
CA LYS A 16 -37.59 30.99 -30.83
C LYS A 16 -38.08 29.67 -30.21
N ARG A 17 -37.15 28.72 -30.04
CA ARG A 17 -36.96 27.75 -28.92
C ARG A 17 -36.00 26.68 -29.47
N SER A 18 -34.87 26.31 -28.89
CA SER A 18 -34.47 26.33 -27.49
C SER A 18 -32.95 26.09 -27.34
N ASP A 19 -32.20 27.15 -27.02
CA ASP A 19 -30.87 27.09 -26.39
C ASP A 19 -30.96 26.70 -24.90
N LYS A 20 -31.56 25.55 -24.59
CA LYS A 20 -31.65 25.05 -23.20
C LYS A 20 -31.36 23.56 -23.11
N ALA A 21 -30.10 23.21 -23.35
CA ALA A 21 -29.51 21.97 -22.85
C ALA A 21 -28.02 22.17 -22.49
N LYS A 22 -27.67 23.29 -21.85
CA LYS A 22 -26.39 23.37 -21.11
C LYS A 22 -26.55 22.59 -19.80
N LYS A 23 -25.87 21.45 -19.72
CA LYS A 23 -25.59 20.68 -18.51
C LYS A 23 -25.23 21.62 -17.36
N SER A 24 -26.08 21.67 -16.34
CA SER A 24 -25.83 22.35 -15.07
C SER A 24 -24.87 21.51 -14.22
N SER A 25 -23.56 21.56 -14.51
CA SER A 25 -22.53 21.25 -13.51
C SER A 25 -22.41 22.46 -12.58
N ARG A 26 -22.79 22.29 -11.31
CA ARG A 26 -22.76 23.36 -10.31
C ARG A 26 -21.29 23.71 -10.01
N GLN A 27 -20.77 24.74 -10.65
CA GLN A 27 -19.41 25.25 -10.42
C GLN A 27 -19.32 25.75 -8.98
N ILE A 28 -18.39 25.19 -8.21
CA ILE A 28 -18.13 25.58 -6.82
C ILE A 28 -17.40 26.93 -6.86
N THR A 29 -17.79 27.90 -6.03
CA THR A 29 -17.08 29.19 -5.97
C THR A 29 -15.74 29.03 -5.25
N ILE A 30 -14.77 29.91 -5.51
CA ILE A 30 -13.45 29.90 -4.83
C ILE A 30 -13.64 29.93 -3.31
N VAL A 31 -14.54 30.78 -2.78
CA VAL A 31 -14.89 30.85 -1.36
C VAL A 31 -15.36 29.49 -0.82
N GLN A 32 -16.25 28.80 -1.53
CA GLN A 32 -16.74 27.47 -1.13
C GLN A 32 -15.64 26.40 -1.14
N ALA A 33 -14.65 26.54 -2.03
CA ALA A 33 -13.51 25.64 -2.08
C ALA A 33 -12.53 25.92 -0.92
N LEU A 34 -12.19 27.18 -0.68
CA LEU A 34 -11.35 27.62 0.43
C LEU A 34 -11.95 27.19 1.79
N ARG A 35 -13.27 27.36 1.98
CA ARG A 35 -13.98 26.92 3.19
C ARG A 35 -13.86 25.43 3.49
N LYS A 36 -13.72 24.60 2.45
CA LYS A 36 -13.58 23.13 2.54
C LYS A 36 -12.13 22.66 2.62
N SER A 37 -11.17 23.56 2.46
CA SER A 37 -9.76 23.22 2.54
C SER A 37 -9.31 22.97 3.98
N GLU A 38 -8.27 22.18 4.13
CA GLU A 38 -7.63 21.91 5.41
C GLU A 38 -6.93 23.13 6.02
N LEU A 39 -6.57 24.13 5.21
CA LEU A 39 -5.82 25.30 5.66
C LEU A 39 -6.71 26.55 5.87
N PHE A 40 -7.55 26.88 4.89
CA PHE A 40 -8.35 28.11 4.92
C PHE A 40 -9.70 27.95 5.61
N GLY A 41 -10.10 26.71 5.88
CA GLY A 41 -11.36 26.38 6.52
C GLY A 41 -11.49 26.84 7.98
N VAL A 42 -10.58 27.63 8.53
CA VAL A 42 -10.72 28.28 9.85
C VAL A 42 -11.26 29.73 9.74
N LEU A 43 -11.16 30.34 8.56
CA LEU A 43 -11.46 31.76 8.36
C LEU A 43 -12.96 32.04 8.22
N ASP A 44 -13.37 33.25 8.58
CA ASP A 44 -14.74 33.73 8.35
C ASP A 44 -14.99 34.05 6.86
N GLU A 45 -16.27 34.25 6.50
CA GLU A 45 -16.67 34.49 5.11
C GLU A 45 -16.04 35.75 4.52
N GLU A 46 -15.86 36.81 5.32
CA GLU A 46 -15.24 38.05 4.85
C GLU A 46 -13.76 37.84 4.48
N SER A 47 -13.01 37.18 5.35
CA SER A 47 -11.61 36.83 5.10
C SER A 47 -11.46 35.90 3.90
N LEU A 48 -12.35 34.90 3.77
CA LEU A 48 -12.37 34.00 2.62
C LEU A 48 -12.69 34.74 1.32
N GLN A 49 -13.57 35.74 1.35
CA GLN A 49 -13.88 36.59 0.21
C GLN A 49 -12.65 37.41 -0.20
N GLN A 50 -11.92 37.98 0.77
CA GLN A 50 -10.68 38.71 0.50
C GLN A 50 -9.63 37.83 -0.17
N ILE A 51 -9.44 36.60 0.32
CA ILE A 51 -8.52 35.63 -0.30
C ILE A 51 -9.00 35.26 -1.70
N SER A 52 -10.29 35.04 -1.88
CA SER A 52 -10.85 34.65 -3.18
C SER A 52 -10.62 35.71 -4.27
N ASN A 53 -10.50 36.99 -3.91
CA ASN A 53 -10.26 38.08 -4.84
C ASN A 53 -8.82 38.09 -5.39
N VAL A 54 -7.88 37.46 -4.68
CA VAL A 54 -6.45 37.45 -5.05
C VAL A 54 -5.94 36.05 -5.43
N ALA A 55 -6.80 35.04 -5.31
CA ALA A 55 -6.49 33.67 -5.69
C ALA A 55 -6.81 33.42 -7.16
N HIS A 56 -6.00 32.60 -7.83
CA HIS A 56 -6.18 32.27 -9.25
C HIS A 56 -6.69 30.85 -9.40
N GLN A 57 -7.69 30.63 -10.25
CA GLN A 57 -8.12 29.28 -10.61
C GLN A 57 -7.35 28.80 -11.83
N SER A 58 -6.86 27.57 -11.79
CA SER A 58 -6.20 26.92 -12.93
C SER A 58 -6.65 25.47 -13.06
N ASN A 59 -6.45 24.90 -14.25
CA ASN A 59 -6.75 23.51 -14.55
C ASN A 59 -5.51 22.82 -15.11
N VAL A 60 -5.30 21.57 -14.72
CA VAL A 60 -4.20 20.73 -15.18
C VAL A 60 -4.78 19.41 -15.66
N ASN A 61 -4.38 18.94 -16.85
CA ASN A 61 -4.92 17.70 -17.41
C ASN A 61 -4.28 16.47 -16.75
N ALA A 62 -4.97 15.34 -16.82
CA ALA A 62 -4.40 14.07 -16.37
C ALA A 62 -3.05 13.77 -17.04
N GLY A 63 -2.05 13.40 -16.24
CA GLY A 63 -0.68 13.10 -16.66
C GLY A 63 0.28 14.29 -16.67
N GLU A 64 -0.21 15.52 -16.53
CA GLU A 64 0.63 16.72 -16.52
C GLU A 64 1.24 16.98 -15.12
N THR A 65 2.47 17.51 -15.11
CA THR A 65 3.15 17.91 -13.88
C THR A 65 2.62 19.26 -13.40
N ILE A 66 2.16 19.32 -12.15
CA ILE A 66 1.68 20.55 -11.52
C ILE A 66 2.86 21.37 -10.97
N VAL A 67 3.79 20.71 -10.28
CA VAL A 67 5.08 21.28 -9.86
C VAL A 67 6.18 20.23 -9.98
N LYS A 68 7.39 20.65 -10.30
CA LYS A 68 8.53 19.73 -10.40
C LYS A 68 9.55 19.96 -9.29
N GLU A 69 10.10 18.87 -8.77
CA GLU A 69 11.19 18.91 -7.80
C GLU A 69 12.36 19.76 -8.33
N GLY A 70 12.90 20.64 -7.48
CA GLY A 70 13.99 21.56 -7.82
C GLY A 70 13.56 22.88 -8.48
N GLU A 71 12.29 23.05 -8.88
CA GLU A 71 11.80 24.33 -9.40
C GLU A 71 11.60 25.38 -8.29
N PRO A 72 11.60 26.68 -8.60
CA PRO A 72 11.29 27.71 -7.62
C PRO A 72 9.90 27.54 -6.99
N SER A 73 9.79 27.83 -5.69
CA SER A 73 8.53 27.77 -4.94
C SER A 73 7.86 29.14 -4.87
N ASP A 74 7.13 29.52 -5.92
CA ASP A 74 6.55 30.87 -6.06
C ASP A 74 5.07 30.98 -5.63
N ARG A 75 4.41 29.84 -5.37
CA ARG A 75 2.98 29.77 -5.02
C ARG A 75 2.64 28.50 -4.27
N ILE A 76 1.50 28.52 -3.58
CA ILE A 76 0.85 27.34 -3.01
C ILE A 76 -0.40 27.00 -3.81
N PHE A 77 -0.87 25.77 -3.65
CA PHE A 77 -1.99 25.22 -4.41
C PHE A 77 -3.01 24.57 -3.49
N LEU A 78 -4.28 24.73 -3.80
CA LEU A 78 -5.40 24.00 -3.22
C LEU A 78 -6.09 23.20 -4.32
N ILE A 79 -6.24 21.89 -4.12
CA ILE A 79 -7.04 21.07 -5.04
C ILE A 79 -8.52 21.32 -4.79
N VAL A 80 -9.24 21.78 -5.81
CA VAL A 80 -10.70 21.98 -5.79
C VAL A 80 -11.41 20.73 -6.27
N ASN A 81 -10.85 20.10 -7.31
CA ASN A 81 -11.39 18.90 -7.93
C ASN A 81 -10.24 18.10 -8.56
N GLY A 82 -10.44 16.80 -8.78
CA GLY A 82 -9.40 15.92 -9.33
C GLY A 82 -8.45 15.36 -8.27
N ILE A 83 -7.36 14.74 -8.74
CA ILE A 83 -6.40 13.99 -7.93
C ILE A 83 -5.00 14.20 -8.48
N ALA A 84 -4.03 14.37 -7.58
CA ALA A 84 -2.62 14.40 -7.92
C ALA A 84 -1.80 13.42 -7.05
N GLU A 85 -0.67 12.97 -7.56
CA GLU A 85 0.32 12.20 -6.83
C GLU A 85 1.54 13.05 -6.48
N VAL A 86 2.15 12.79 -5.33
CA VAL A 86 3.40 13.43 -4.88
C VAL A 86 4.50 12.39 -4.95
N LYS A 87 5.56 12.67 -5.69
CA LYS A 87 6.70 11.76 -5.87
C LYS A 87 8.02 12.47 -5.65
N LYS A 88 9.03 11.70 -5.21
CA LYS A 88 10.37 12.19 -4.97
C LYS A 88 11.40 11.27 -5.63
N HIS A 89 12.41 11.86 -6.25
CA HIS A 89 13.55 11.11 -6.74
C HIS A 89 14.43 10.65 -5.56
N LEU A 90 14.76 9.36 -5.52
CA LEU A 90 15.75 8.82 -4.59
C LEU A 90 17.11 8.73 -5.28
N THR A 91 18.20 8.76 -4.51
CA THR A 91 19.59 8.69 -5.01
C THR A 91 19.89 7.42 -5.81
N ASN A 92 19.04 6.41 -5.73
CA ASN A 92 19.15 5.14 -6.43
C ASN A 92 17.96 4.97 -7.40
N GLU A 93 17.93 5.78 -8.47
CA GLU A 93 17.12 5.73 -9.72
C GLU A 93 15.58 5.50 -9.67
N SER A 94 14.98 5.05 -8.56
CA SER A 94 13.54 4.83 -8.44
C SER A 94 12.84 6.07 -7.89
N GLU A 95 11.80 6.53 -8.59
CA GLU A 95 10.83 7.48 -8.03
C GLU A 95 10.02 6.80 -6.92
N LYS A 96 9.94 7.44 -5.75
CA LYS A 96 9.08 6.99 -4.67
C LYS A 96 7.86 7.90 -4.56
N ILE A 97 6.68 7.30 -4.63
CA ILE A 97 5.43 7.99 -4.33
C ILE A 97 5.36 8.21 -2.82
N LEU A 98 5.19 9.46 -2.42
CA LEU A 98 5.16 9.88 -1.02
C LEU A 98 3.74 10.07 -0.52
N ALA A 99 2.85 10.60 -1.35
CA ALA A 99 1.48 10.89 -0.97
C ALA A 99 0.61 11.08 -2.22
N TYR A 100 -0.68 11.24 -2.00
CA TYR A 100 -1.58 11.73 -3.00
C TYR A 100 -2.46 12.82 -2.43
N LEU A 101 -2.86 13.73 -3.31
CA LEU A 101 -3.58 14.94 -2.97
C LEU A 101 -4.99 14.87 -3.58
N MET A 102 -5.93 15.42 -2.83
CA MET A 102 -7.35 15.34 -3.06
C MET A 102 -8.04 16.69 -2.93
N PRO A 103 -9.32 16.83 -3.36
CA PRO A 103 -10.09 18.03 -3.13
C PRO A 103 -10.11 18.42 -1.64
N GLY A 104 -9.67 19.64 -1.36
CA GLY A 104 -9.49 20.18 -0.01
C GLY A 104 -8.04 20.17 0.50
N ASN A 105 -7.13 19.41 -0.12
CA ASN A 105 -5.71 19.44 0.26
C ASN A 105 -5.00 20.66 -0.31
N THR A 106 -4.13 21.22 0.52
CA THR A 106 -3.19 22.28 0.16
C THR A 106 -1.79 21.69 0.03
N PHE A 107 -1.01 22.15 -0.95
CA PHE A 107 0.38 21.74 -1.13
C PHE A 107 1.26 22.87 -1.65
N GLY A 108 2.58 22.66 -1.55
CA GLY A 108 3.60 23.61 -2.00
C GLY A 108 3.97 24.67 -0.95
N GLU A 109 3.38 24.59 0.23
CA GLU A 109 3.59 25.48 1.37
C GLU A 109 5.01 25.41 1.91
N THR A 110 5.61 24.21 2.03
CA THR A 110 6.95 24.06 2.62
C THR A 110 8.00 24.87 1.90
N GLY A 111 8.06 24.76 0.56
CA GLY A 111 9.05 25.50 -0.24
C GLY A 111 8.86 27.01 -0.18
N VAL A 112 7.60 27.48 -0.10
CA VAL A 112 7.28 28.91 0.06
C VAL A 112 7.69 29.43 1.44
N LEU A 113 7.50 28.63 2.50
CA LEU A 113 7.82 29.01 3.89
C LEU A 113 9.34 29.03 4.14
N GLU A 114 10.06 28.07 3.58
CA GLU A 114 11.51 27.93 3.76
C GLU A 114 12.34 28.74 2.76
N ASP A 115 11.68 29.39 1.79
CA ASP A 115 12.34 30.04 0.64
C ASP A 115 13.28 29.07 -0.10
N GLN A 116 12.82 27.82 -0.28
CA GLN A 116 13.55 26.74 -0.93
C GLN A 116 12.86 26.29 -2.23
N PRO A 117 13.61 25.68 -3.17
CA PRO A 117 13.02 25.00 -4.31
C PRO A 117 12.02 23.91 -3.90
N ARG A 118 11.14 23.51 -4.82
CA ARG A 118 10.17 22.43 -4.64
C ARG A 118 10.90 21.16 -4.19
N SER A 119 10.49 20.60 -3.05
CA SER A 119 11.12 19.43 -2.45
C SER A 119 10.68 18.09 -3.06
N VAL A 120 9.64 18.13 -3.89
CA VAL A 120 8.93 16.98 -4.49
C VAL A 120 8.32 17.39 -5.83
N THR A 121 8.06 16.40 -6.69
CA THR A 121 7.26 16.56 -7.91
C THR A 121 5.81 16.20 -7.62
N VAL A 122 4.86 16.95 -8.18
CA VAL A 122 3.42 16.64 -8.10
C VAL A 122 2.85 16.49 -9.51
N VAL A 123 2.19 15.37 -9.78
CA VAL A 123 1.64 15.03 -11.11
C VAL A 123 0.14 14.81 -11.01
N ALA A 124 -0.62 15.35 -11.94
CA ALA A 124 -2.05 15.13 -12.06
C ALA A 124 -2.35 13.68 -12.48
N LEU A 125 -3.19 12.97 -11.73
CA LEU A 125 -3.68 11.62 -12.10
C LEU A 125 -5.03 11.63 -12.80
N SER A 126 -5.79 12.70 -12.61
CA SER A 126 -7.01 13.03 -13.34
C SER A 126 -6.91 14.48 -13.78
N ASP A 127 -7.91 14.98 -14.50
CA ASP A 127 -8.06 16.42 -14.65
C ASP A 127 -8.20 17.04 -13.24
N VAL A 128 -7.37 18.03 -12.94
CA VAL A 128 -7.29 18.70 -11.63
C VAL A 128 -7.69 20.16 -11.79
N GLU A 129 -8.61 20.61 -10.95
CA GLU A 129 -8.92 22.03 -10.77
C GLU A 129 -8.21 22.53 -9.51
N LEU A 130 -7.48 23.62 -9.63
CA LEU A 130 -6.63 24.19 -8.58
C LEU A 130 -7.07 25.62 -8.26
N ILE A 131 -6.83 26.02 -7.01
CA ILE A 131 -6.71 27.42 -6.61
C ILE A 131 -5.24 27.66 -6.26
N GLU A 132 -4.66 28.71 -6.83
CA GLU A 132 -3.27 29.12 -6.64
C GLU A 132 -3.21 30.41 -5.84
N VAL A 133 -2.26 30.48 -4.90
CA VAL A 133 -1.97 31.69 -4.13
C VAL A 133 -0.47 31.96 -4.19
N HIS A 134 -0.09 33.12 -4.74
CA HIS A 134 1.30 33.52 -4.89
C HIS A 134 2.00 33.69 -3.52
N GLN A 135 3.31 33.41 -3.44
CA GLN A 135 4.07 33.34 -2.19
C GLN A 135 3.94 34.62 -1.35
N ALA A 136 4.01 35.79 -2.00
CA ALA A 136 4.00 37.07 -1.31
C ALA A 136 2.63 37.32 -0.66
N LEU A 137 1.56 36.91 -1.34
CA LEU A 137 0.20 36.96 -0.81
C LEU A 137 0.04 35.96 0.32
N PHE A 138 0.50 34.72 0.15
CA PHE A 138 0.40 33.70 1.19
C PHE A 138 1.11 34.13 2.49
N LYS A 139 2.35 34.64 2.40
CA LYS A 139 3.09 35.17 3.55
C LYS A 139 2.34 36.33 4.21
N ASN A 140 1.76 37.24 3.42
CA ASN A 140 0.94 38.34 3.96
C ASN A 140 -0.33 37.82 4.66
N LEU A 141 -1.00 36.81 4.11
CA LEU A 141 -2.16 36.18 4.74
C LEU A 141 -1.82 35.56 6.09
N LEU A 142 -0.65 34.94 6.23
CA LEU A 142 -0.19 34.39 7.52
C LEU A 142 0.03 35.49 8.58
N MET A 143 0.52 36.66 8.17
CA MET A 143 0.70 37.82 9.06
C MET A 143 -0.64 38.48 9.41
N THR A 144 -1.57 38.54 8.45
CA THR A 144 -2.89 39.16 8.62
C THR A 144 -3.82 38.28 9.45
N PHE A 145 -3.74 36.96 9.28
CA PHE A 145 -4.61 35.98 9.93
C PHE A 145 -3.77 34.94 10.69
N PRO A 146 -3.32 35.22 11.92
CA PRO A 146 -2.47 34.32 12.71
C PRO A 146 -3.05 32.91 12.90
N GLN A 147 -4.38 32.78 12.89
CA GLN A 147 -5.10 31.51 12.91
C GLN A 147 -4.75 30.58 11.74
N LEU A 148 -4.41 31.12 10.56
CA LEU A 148 -3.86 30.33 9.45
C LEU A 148 -2.50 29.72 9.81
N GLY A 149 -1.64 30.47 10.51
CA GLY A 149 -0.35 29.96 10.97
C GLY A 149 -0.50 28.79 11.95
N ILE A 150 -1.52 28.84 12.82
CA ILE A 150 -1.85 27.74 13.73
C ILE A 150 -2.30 26.51 12.95
N GLU A 151 -3.20 26.66 11.97
CA GLU A 151 -3.66 25.52 11.16
C GLU A 151 -2.56 24.95 10.26
N LEU A 152 -1.73 25.81 9.71
CA LEU A 152 -0.54 25.39 8.97
C LEU A 152 0.40 24.57 9.86
N SER A 153 0.63 25.01 11.09
CA SER A 153 1.45 24.27 12.06
C SER A 153 0.85 22.91 12.42
N ARG A 154 -0.48 22.83 12.57
CA ARG A 154 -1.19 21.55 12.80
C ARG A 154 -1.09 20.62 11.61
N LEU A 155 -1.26 21.15 10.40
CA LEU A 155 -1.14 20.41 9.14
C LEU A 155 0.27 19.84 8.96
N LEU A 156 1.31 20.68 9.12
CA LEU A 156 2.69 20.24 9.04
C LEU A 156 3.05 19.25 10.15
N GLY A 157 2.56 19.47 11.37
CA GLY A 157 2.71 18.53 12.48
C GLY A 157 2.05 17.18 12.19
N HIS A 158 0.88 17.18 11.54
CA HIS A 158 0.22 15.96 11.09
C HIS A 158 1.04 15.23 10.03
N TYR A 159 1.57 15.93 9.03
CA TYR A 159 2.45 15.35 8.01
C TYR A 159 3.75 14.78 8.61
N LEU A 160 4.34 15.48 9.59
CA LEU A 160 5.51 14.99 10.31
C LEU A 160 5.19 13.72 11.09
N ILE A 161 4.09 13.69 11.85
CA ILE A 161 3.66 12.51 12.60
C ILE A 161 3.37 11.35 11.64
N GLN A 162 2.67 11.59 10.52
CA GLN A 162 2.41 10.55 9.52
C GLN A 162 3.72 10.03 8.90
N THR A 163 4.64 10.91 8.54
CA THR A 163 5.94 10.54 7.95
C THR A 163 6.81 9.79 8.96
N ASN A 164 6.92 10.28 10.19
CA ASN A 164 7.60 9.59 11.28
C ASN A 164 6.95 8.26 11.59
N ASN A 165 5.62 8.20 11.59
CA ASN A 165 4.91 6.94 11.71
C ASN A 165 5.30 6.03 10.54
N ARG A 166 5.36 6.47 9.28
CA ARG A 166 5.87 5.65 8.16
C ARG A 166 7.30 5.15 8.36
N LEU A 167 8.19 5.96 8.95
CA LEU A 167 9.56 5.56 9.28
C LEU A 167 9.62 4.55 10.44
N ILE A 168 8.88 4.80 11.53
CA ILE A 168 8.76 3.90 12.69
C ILE A 168 7.96 2.65 12.33
N ARG A 169 7.02 2.73 11.37
CA ARG A 169 6.16 1.63 10.88
C ARG A 169 6.98 0.52 10.24
N GLY A 170 8.22 0.78 9.79
CA GLY A 170 9.18 -0.28 9.46
C GLY A 170 9.53 -1.21 10.64
N SER A 171 9.07 -0.88 11.86
CA SER A 171 9.25 -1.66 13.09
C SER A 171 7.95 -2.10 13.77
N LYS A 172 6.76 -1.75 13.26
CA LYS A 172 5.46 -2.23 13.80
C LYS A 172 4.92 -3.34 12.90
N ASP A 173 4.57 -4.48 13.51
CA ASP A 173 3.94 -5.66 12.89
C ASP A 173 2.50 -5.39 12.43
N LYS A 174 2.26 -4.37 11.61
CA LYS A 174 0.94 -4.10 11.02
C LYS A 174 0.67 -5.13 9.94
N ARG A 175 -0.52 -5.74 9.96
CA ARG A 175 -0.90 -6.82 9.04
C ARG A 175 -2.00 -6.33 8.11
N LEU A 176 -1.70 -6.24 6.82
CA LEU A 176 -2.74 -6.20 5.80
C LEU A 176 -2.88 -7.59 5.19
N VAL A 177 -4.07 -8.17 5.37
CA VAL A 177 -4.46 -9.44 4.77
C VAL A 177 -5.54 -9.15 3.75
N VAL A 178 -5.27 -9.51 2.49
CA VAL A 178 -6.24 -9.35 1.41
C VAL A 178 -6.74 -10.71 0.95
N ILE A 179 -8.05 -10.86 0.88
CA ILE A 179 -8.72 -12.10 0.50
C ILE A 179 -9.52 -11.86 -0.77
N PHE A 180 -9.16 -12.55 -1.85
CA PHE A 180 -9.86 -12.48 -3.13
C PHE A 180 -10.76 -13.69 -3.33
N LYS A 181 -12.02 -13.44 -3.69
CA LYS A 181 -12.91 -14.49 -4.19
C LYS A 181 -12.90 -14.54 -5.71
N PHE A 182 -12.71 -15.74 -6.24
CA PHE A 182 -12.84 -16.07 -7.64
C PHE A 182 -13.90 -17.15 -7.87
N GLY A 183 -14.74 -16.95 -8.88
CA GLY A 183 -15.80 -17.91 -9.20
C GLY A 183 -16.91 -17.97 -8.14
N ARG A 184 -17.48 -19.16 -7.92
CA ARG A 184 -18.67 -19.35 -7.07
C ARG A 184 -18.34 -19.91 -5.69
N VAL A 185 -17.34 -19.34 -5.01
CA VAL A 185 -17.04 -19.69 -3.62
C VAL A 185 -18.11 -19.13 -2.69
N LYS A 186 -18.79 -20.00 -1.94
CA LYS A 186 -19.87 -19.58 -1.01
C LYS A 186 -19.33 -19.18 0.35
N SER A 187 -18.31 -19.88 0.84
CA SER A 187 -17.72 -19.69 2.16
C SER A 187 -16.82 -18.46 2.32
N ALA A 188 -16.46 -17.78 1.23
CA ALA A 188 -15.39 -16.80 1.22
C ALA A 188 -15.55 -15.66 2.24
N GLU A 189 -16.76 -15.09 2.35
CA GLU A 189 -17.02 -14.03 3.33
C GLU A 189 -16.95 -14.57 4.77
N LEU A 190 -17.53 -15.75 5.00
CA LEU A 190 -17.53 -16.40 6.31
C LEU A 190 -16.10 -16.72 6.76
N LEU A 191 -15.30 -17.33 5.88
CA LEU A 191 -13.88 -17.61 6.13
C LEU A 191 -13.11 -16.33 6.47
N SER A 192 -13.34 -15.26 5.71
CA SER A 192 -12.68 -13.97 5.92
C SER A 192 -13.01 -13.36 7.28
N LYS A 193 -14.28 -13.41 7.69
CA LYS A 193 -14.73 -12.96 9.02
C LYS A 193 -14.13 -13.81 10.14
N SER A 194 -14.14 -15.13 9.99
CA SER A 194 -13.57 -16.04 10.98
C SER A 194 -12.04 -15.89 11.13
N ILE A 195 -11.33 -15.56 10.04
CA ILE A 195 -9.90 -15.20 10.11
C ILE A 195 -9.72 -13.92 10.93
N ALA A 196 -10.55 -12.89 10.72
CA ALA A 196 -10.49 -11.64 11.48
C ALA A 196 -10.73 -11.85 12.98
N GLU A 197 -11.77 -12.62 13.31
CA GLU A 197 -12.05 -13.02 14.68
C GLU A 197 -10.88 -13.79 15.30
N LYS A 198 -10.34 -14.77 14.58
CA LYS A 198 -9.25 -15.61 15.09
C LYS A 198 -7.98 -14.81 15.31
N ILE A 199 -7.64 -13.88 14.41
CA ILE A 199 -6.49 -12.97 14.56
C ILE A 199 -6.71 -12.10 15.79
N ASN A 200 -7.85 -11.44 15.92
CA ASN A 200 -8.17 -10.58 17.06
C ASN A 200 -8.03 -11.35 18.38
N ASN A 201 -8.67 -12.51 18.50
CA ASN A 201 -8.67 -13.32 19.73
C ASN A 201 -7.28 -13.90 20.05
N LYS A 202 -6.46 -14.22 19.03
CA LYS A 202 -5.11 -14.78 19.24
C LYS A 202 -4.03 -13.74 19.49
N THR A 203 -4.25 -12.48 19.08
CA THR A 203 -3.24 -11.41 19.16
C THR A 203 -3.59 -10.33 20.15
N GLU A 204 -4.87 -10.20 20.53
CA GLU A 204 -5.41 -9.13 21.37
C GLU A 204 -5.10 -7.72 20.80
N GLN A 205 -4.79 -7.65 19.51
CA GLN A 205 -4.45 -6.43 18.80
C GLN A 205 -5.69 -5.87 18.09
N PRO A 206 -5.89 -4.54 18.07
CA PRO A 206 -6.98 -3.90 17.35
C PRO A 206 -7.07 -4.39 15.90
N THR A 207 -8.19 -5.02 15.58
CA THR A 207 -8.43 -5.64 14.28
C THR A 207 -9.68 -5.03 13.64
N ILE A 208 -9.59 -4.68 12.36
CA ILE A 208 -10.75 -4.25 11.57
C ILE A 208 -10.96 -5.15 10.35
N PHE A 209 -12.21 -5.49 10.09
CA PHE A 209 -12.65 -6.22 8.91
C PHE A 209 -13.37 -5.31 7.92
N ILE A 210 -13.05 -5.47 6.63
CA ILE A 210 -13.65 -4.74 5.52
C ILE A 210 -14.18 -5.72 4.48
N ASN A 211 -15.46 -5.56 4.12
CA ASN A 211 -16.07 -6.27 3.00
C ASN A 211 -16.21 -5.32 1.78
N TYR A 212 -15.53 -5.65 0.69
CA TYR A 212 -15.53 -4.93 -0.58
C TYR A 212 -16.23 -5.76 -1.68
N THR A 213 -17.19 -5.17 -2.40
CA THR A 213 -18.02 -5.86 -3.43
C THR A 213 -18.04 -5.16 -4.78
N GLY A 214 -17.39 -3.99 -4.93
CA GLY A 214 -17.11 -3.39 -6.23
C GLY A 214 -18.27 -2.73 -6.98
N ARG A 215 -19.38 -2.33 -6.33
CA ARG A 215 -20.47 -1.59 -7.00
C ARG A 215 -20.40 -0.07 -6.77
N ALA A 216 -20.03 0.69 -7.80
CA ALA A 216 -19.84 2.14 -7.75
C ALA A 216 -21.13 2.98 -7.67
N LYS A 217 -21.07 4.05 -6.87
CA LYS A 217 -21.89 5.28 -6.75
C LYS A 217 -21.05 6.16 -5.82
N SER A 218 -20.79 7.40 -6.21
CA SER A 218 -19.76 8.25 -5.58
C SER A 218 -19.89 8.30 -4.05
N LEU A 219 -18.76 8.13 -3.36
CA LEU A 219 -18.67 8.38 -1.93
C LEU A 219 -18.06 9.77 -1.75
N LYS A 220 -18.73 10.66 -1.02
CA LYS A 220 -18.11 11.88 -0.51
C LYS A 220 -17.29 11.50 0.73
N LEU A 221 -15.97 11.52 0.60
CA LEU A 221 -14.99 11.23 1.67
C LEU A 221 -15.01 12.22 2.84
N THR A 222 -15.90 13.21 2.79
CA THR A 222 -16.20 14.12 3.90
C THR A 222 -17.04 13.46 5.01
N HIS A 223 -17.58 12.25 4.80
CA HIS A 223 -18.33 11.54 5.84
C HIS A 223 -17.40 10.66 6.67
N GLN A 224 -17.56 10.72 8.00
CA GLN A 224 -16.96 9.76 8.93
C GLN A 224 -17.30 8.33 8.48
N PHE A 225 -16.32 7.43 8.55
CA PHE A 225 -16.58 6.00 8.45
C PHE A 225 -17.54 5.60 9.56
N GLN A 226 -18.65 4.94 9.25
CA GLN A 226 -19.40 4.27 10.31
C GLN A 226 -18.62 3.00 10.66
N ILE A 227 -18.25 2.87 11.92
CA ILE A 227 -17.54 1.69 12.42
C ILE A 227 -18.46 1.05 13.43
N ASP A 228 -18.78 -0.22 13.22
CA ASP A 228 -19.35 -1.04 14.28
C ASP A 228 -18.21 -1.38 15.24
N ARG A 229 -18.20 -0.71 16.38
CA ARG A 229 -17.20 -0.96 17.41
C ARG A 229 -17.70 -2.10 18.28
N SER A 230 -17.11 -3.27 18.10
CA SER A 230 -17.44 -4.42 18.93
C SER A 230 -16.74 -4.29 20.27
N SER A 231 -17.47 -4.48 21.38
CA SER A 231 -16.89 -4.49 22.72
C SER A 231 -16.12 -5.78 23.03
N THR A 232 -16.29 -6.84 22.24
CA THR A 232 -15.76 -8.19 22.52
C THR A 232 -15.11 -8.88 21.32
N ALA A 233 -15.06 -8.22 20.14
CA ALA A 233 -14.52 -8.81 18.91
C ALA A 233 -13.71 -7.78 18.09
N TYR A 234 -13.61 -7.99 16.78
CA TYR A 234 -13.00 -7.07 15.83
C TYR A 234 -14.02 -6.01 15.38
N ASP A 235 -13.52 -4.85 14.97
CA ASP A 235 -14.37 -3.77 14.45
C ASP A 235 -14.75 -4.05 13.00
N VAL A 236 -15.94 -3.58 12.59
CA VAL A 236 -16.42 -3.73 11.23
C VAL A 236 -16.64 -2.36 10.61
N LEU A 237 -16.07 -2.15 9.42
CA LEU A 237 -16.33 -0.95 8.65
C LEU A 237 -17.73 -1.00 8.03
N LEU A 238 -18.68 -0.29 8.63
CA LEU A 238 -20.04 -0.15 8.14
C LEU A 238 -20.10 1.03 7.16
N ASN A 239 -20.43 0.79 5.89
CA ASN A 239 -20.93 1.87 5.05
C ASN A 239 -21.75 1.26 3.92
N GLY A 240 -23.06 1.56 3.90
CA GLY A 240 -23.99 1.25 2.80
C GLY A 240 -23.66 -0.04 2.02
N LYS A 241 -23.65 -1.17 2.73
CA LYS A 241 -23.35 -2.53 2.22
C LYS A 241 -21.97 -2.80 1.63
N THR A 242 -21.12 -1.81 1.31
CA THR A 242 -19.73 -2.03 0.88
C THR A 242 -18.86 -0.79 0.77
N LEU A 243 -17.58 -0.95 1.13
CA LEU A 243 -16.57 0.04 0.83
C LEU A 243 -16.37 0.15 -0.69
N LYS A 244 -16.24 1.37 -1.19
CA LYS A 244 -15.76 1.64 -2.55
C LYS A 244 -14.38 2.24 -2.39
N PHE A 245 -13.36 1.49 -2.75
CA PHE A 245 -12.05 2.04 -3.03
C PHE A 245 -12.21 3.04 -4.17
N PRO A 246 -11.96 4.33 -3.92
CA PRO A 246 -11.95 5.30 -5.00
C PRO A 246 -10.62 5.17 -5.77
N SER A 247 -10.41 5.97 -6.82
CA SER A 247 -9.11 6.09 -7.51
C SER A 247 -7.91 6.18 -6.56
N ASP A 248 -6.81 5.62 -7.02
CA ASP A 248 -5.55 5.20 -6.36
C ASP A 248 -5.24 5.96 -5.05
N SER A 249 -5.16 7.28 -5.12
CA SER A 249 -4.85 8.17 -3.98
C SER A 249 -5.64 7.95 -2.70
N ARG A 250 -6.96 7.73 -2.85
CA ARG A 250 -7.91 7.65 -1.74
C ARG A 250 -7.78 6.34 -0.98
N ILE A 251 -7.30 5.30 -1.66
CA ILE A 251 -7.06 3.99 -1.07
C ILE A 251 -5.93 4.09 -0.06
N SER A 252 -4.82 4.76 -0.43
CA SER A 252 -3.70 5.00 0.48
C SER A 252 -4.15 5.73 1.75
N MET A 253 -4.95 6.79 1.64
CA MET A 253 -5.40 7.56 2.82
C MET A 253 -6.33 6.77 3.74
N ILE A 254 -7.25 5.98 3.16
CA ILE A 254 -8.15 5.12 3.94
C ILE A 254 -7.30 4.08 4.68
N VAL A 255 -6.38 3.44 3.97
CA VAL A 255 -5.51 2.39 4.52
C VAL A 255 -4.60 2.97 5.59
N ASP A 256 -3.96 4.12 5.34
CA ASP A 256 -3.12 4.83 6.32
C ASP A 256 -3.91 5.16 7.59
N ARG A 257 -5.10 5.76 7.45
CA ARG A 257 -5.95 6.13 8.59
C ARG A 257 -6.40 4.91 9.38
N LEU A 258 -6.78 3.82 8.70
CA LEU A 258 -7.19 2.59 9.35
C LEU A 258 -6.01 1.91 10.03
N LEU A 259 -4.86 1.81 9.36
CA LEU A 259 -3.65 1.25 9.93
C LEU A 259 -3.14 2.07 11.12
N ASP A 260 -3.42 3.38 11.21
CA ASP A 260 -3.10 4.17 12.40
C ASP A 260 -3.93 3.80 13.64
N THR A 261 -5.12 3.24 13.45
CA THR A 261 -6.02 2.83 14.54
C THR A 261 -5.94 1.33 14.80
N TYR A 262 -5.74 0.53 13.75
CA TYR A 262 -5.79 -0.93 13.78
C TYR A 262 -4.44 -1.53 13.40
N ASP A 263 -3.99 -2.49 14.18
CA ASP A 263 -2.78 -3.26 13.90
C ASP A 263 -3.03 -4.33 12.82
N ASN A 264 -4.25 -4.88 12.77
CA ASN A 264 -4.64 -5.85 11.76
C ASN A 264 -5.79 -5.31 10.89
N LEU A 265 -5.54 -5.23 9.59
CA LEU A 265 -6.49 -4.81 8.58
C LEU A 265 -6.79 -5.99 7.64
N ILE A 266 -8.03 -6.45 7.62
CA ILE A 266 -8.43 -7.63 6.85
C ILE A 266 -9.48 -7.21 5.83
N ILE A 267 -9.14 -7.35 4.55
CA ILE A 267 -9.97 -6.87 3.46
C ILE A 267 -10.38 -8.04 2.59
N TYR A 268 -11.68 -8.28 2.53
CA TYR A 268 -12.29 -9.26 1.65
C TYR A 268 -12.82 -8.59 0.38
N PHE A 269 -12.32 -9.03 -0.77
CA PHE A 269 -12.78 -8.63 -2.10
C PHE A 269 -13.69 -9.71 -2.68
N ALA A 270 -15.00 -9.44 -2.70
CA ALA A 270 -15.98 -10.32 -3.30
C ALA A 270 -15.88 -10.38 -4.83
N ASN A 271 -15.27 -9.37 -5.45
CA ASN A 271 -14.95 -9.28 -6.88
C ASN A 271 -13.56 -8.66 -7.03
N LEU A 272 -12.88 -9.00 -8.13
CA LEU A 272 -11.62 -8.34 -8.51
C LEU A 272 -11.86 -6.83 -8.70
N PRO A 273 -11.11 -5.98 -8.01
CA PRO A 273 -11.18 -4.54 -8.20
C PRO A 273 -10.76 -4.19 -9.63
N LYS A 274 -11.41 -3.17 -10.21
CA LYS A 274 -11.09 -2.70 -11.56
C LYS A 274 -10.04 -1.59 -11.53
N GLU A 275 -9.88 -0.97 -10.37
CA GLU A 275 -8.97 0.10 -10.05
C GLU A 275 -7.55 -0.42 -9.77
N ASN A 276 -6.56 0.49 -9.77
CA ASN A 276 -5.19 0.16 -9.42
C ASN A 276 -5.03 0.12 -7.90
N LEU A 277 -4.63 -1.03 -7.38
CA LEU A 277 -4.45 -1.28 -5.95
C LEU A 277 -3.01 -1.16 -5.47
N ALA A 278 -2.08 -0.66 -6.29
CA ALA A 278 -0.66 -0.64 -5.97
C ALA A 278 -0.35 -0.09 -4.56
N LEU A 279 -1.09 0.94 -4.15
CA LEU A 279 -0.93 1.58 -2.84
C LEU A 279 -1.55 0.82 -1.68
N LEU A 280 -2.64 0.11 -1.93
CA LEU A 280 -3.14 -0.84 -0.96
C LEU A 280 -2.09 -1.93 -0.74
N PHE A 281 -1.48 -2.38 -1.84
CA PHE A 281 -0.50 -3.46 -1.83
C PHE A 281 0.88 -3.06 -1.33
N GLU A 282 1.17 -1.76 -1.18
CA GLU A 282 2.36 -1.29 -0.47
C GLU A 282 2.46 -1.89 0.95
N TYR A 283 1.31 -2.04 1.61
CA TYR A 283 1.22 -2.55 2.99
C TYR A 283 0.87 -4.05 3.04
N LEU A 284 0.68 -4.71 1.90
CA LEU A 284 0.17 -6.08 1.84
C LEU A 284 1.19 -7.06 2.38
N THR A 285 0.87 -7.68 3.52
CA THR A 285 1.69 -8.73 4.10
C THR A 285 1.35 -10.11 3.52
N GLN A 286 0.06 -10.38 3.28
CA GLN A 286 -0.39 -11.68 2.79
C GLN A 286 -1.62 -11.58 1.91
N MET A 287 -1.69 -12.47 0.93
CA MET A 287 -2.81 -12.62 0.02
C MET A 287 -3.39 -14.03 0.12
N ILE A 288 -4.72 -14.12 0.20
CA ILE A 288 -5.46 -15.38 0.14
C ILE A 288 -6.37 -15.34 -1.08
N ILE A 289 -6.25 -16.34 -1.94
CA ILE A 289 -7.06 -16.53 -3.14
C ILE A 289 -7.98 -17.72 -2.88
N LEU A 290 -9.29 -17.48 -2.92
CA LEU A 290 -10.32 -18.50 -2.81
C LEU A 290 -10.95 -18.73 -4.18
N THR A 291 -11.01 -19.98 -4.62
CA THR A 291 -11.59 -20.37 -5.91
C THR A 291 -12.44 -21.62 -5.78
N ASP A 292 -13.44 -21.82 -6.65
CA ASP A 292 -14.20 -23.07 -6.82
C ASP A 292 -13.69 -23.88 -8.03
N LYS A 293 -12.65 -23.39 -8.71
CA LYS A 293 -12.09 -23.97 -9.93
C LYS A 293 -10.58 -24.15 -9.81
N PRO A 294 -10.07 -25.37 -10.03
CA PRO A 294 -8.62 -25.63 -10.00
C PRO A 294 -7.87 -24.91 -11.15
N ASN A 295 -8.53 -24.71 -12.30
CA ASN A 295 -7.91 -24.10 -13.49
C ASN A 295 -7.83 -22.57 -13.45
N TYR A 296 -8.17 -21.90 -12.34
CA TYR A 296 -8.00 -20.43 -12.26
C TYR A 296 -6.51 -20.02 -12.33
N LEU A 297 -5.62 -20.95 -11.95
CA LEU A 297 -4.16 -20.82 -12.01
C LEU A 297 -3.61 -20.59 -13.42
N THR A 298 -4.30 -21.04 -14.47
CA THR A 298 -3.85 -20.88 -15.87
C THR A 298 -4.33 -19.58 -16.50
N SER A 299 -5.11 -18.78 -15.80
CA SER A 299 -5.55 -17.48 -16.30
C SER A 299 -4.42 -16.46 -16.09
N VAL A 300 -3.41 -16.53 -16.97
CA VAL A 300 -2.19 -15.69 -16.96
C VAL A 300 -2.53 -14.20 -16.87
N ALA A 301 -3.57 -13.75 -17.58
CA ALA A 301 -3.92 -12.34 -17.71
C ALA A 301 -4.27 -11.62 -16.39
N TRP A 302 -4.95 -12.28 -15.43
CA TRP A 302 -5.25 -11.62 -14.16
C TRP A 302 -4.09 -11.73 -13.17
N MET A 303 -3.32 -12.82 -13.20
CA MET A 303 -2.11 -12.96 -12.39
C MET A 303 -1.05 -11.94 -12.80
N GLU A 304 -0.90 -11.68 -14.10
CA GLU A 304 -0.04 -10.61 -14.62
C GLU A 304 -0.54 -9.24 -14.18
N LYS A 305 -1.83 -8.95 -14.36
CA LYS A 305 -2.43 -7.69 -13.90
C LYS A 305 -2.32 -7.49 -12.38
N LEU A 306 -2.44 -8.56 -11.60
CA LEU A 306 -2.30 -8.51 -10.16
C LEU A 306 -0.82 -8.37 -9.77
N ARG A 307 0.10 -9.06 -10.46
CA ARG A 307 1.55 -8.90 -10.30
C ARG A 307 2.01 -7.47 -10.60
N GLU A 308 1.46 -6.83 -11.63
CA GLU A 308 1.72 -5.41 -11.94
C GLU A 308 1.28 -4.47 -10.83
N GLN A 309 0.25 -4.84 -10.06
CA GLN A 309 -0.20 -4.07 -8.90
C GLN A 309 0.59 -4.39 -7.63
N LEU A 310 1.20 -5.58 -7.52
CA LEU A 310 1.91 -6.00 -6.31
C LEU A 310 3.30 -5.37 -6.24
N ARG A 311 3.75 -5.09 -5.01
CA ARG A 311 5.12 -4.65 -4.72
C ARG A 311 6.13 -5.72 -5.18
N GLN A 312 7.36 -5.31 -5.49
CA GLN A 312 8.44 -6.24 -5.84
C GLN A 312 8.89 -7.16 -4.68
N GLU A 313 8.53 -6.85 -3.44
CA GLU A 313 8.80 -7.72 -2.29
C GLU A 313 7.88 -8.95 -2.28
N PRO A 314 8.35 -10.11 -1.78
CA PRO A 314 7.58 -11.34 -1.81
C PRO A 314 6.37 -11.26 -0.87
N VAL A 315 5.18 -11.05 -1.44
CA VAL A 315 3.91 -11.23 -0.75
C VAL A 315 3.62 -12.71 -0.59
N GLU A 316 3.40 -13.18 0.64
CA GLU A 316 3.01 -14.57 0.86
C GLU A 316 1.59 -14.79 0.32
N SER A 317 1.45 -15.76 -0.59
CA SER A 317 0.18 -16.04 -1.26
C SER A 317 -0.29 -17.46 -0.96
N PHE A 318 -1.56 -17.57 -0.57
CA PHE A 318 -2.23 -18.83 -0.32
C PHE A 318 -3.35 -19.00 -1.34
N ILE A 319 -3.41 -20.17 -1.99
CA ILE A 319 -4.46 -20.49 -2.96
C ILE A 319 -5.24 -21.69 -2.44
N LEU A 320 -6.54 -21.48 -2.22
CA LEU A 320 -7.46 -22.47 -1.68
C LEU A 320 -8.60 -22.72 -2.66
N SER A 321 -8.83 -23.99 -3.00
CA SER A 321 -9.98 -24.42 -3.78
C SER A 321 -11.08 -24.97 -2.88
N GLU A 322 -12.26 -24.36 -2.87
CA GLU A 322 -13.47 -24.89 -2.22
C GLU A 322 -14.01 -26.11 -2.99
N GLU A 323 -14.39 -27.16 -2.27
CA GLU A 323 -15.06 -28.33 -2.87
C GLU A 323 -16.48 -27.98 -3.37
N LYS A 324 -16.81 -28.39 -4.59
CA LYS A 324 -18.05 -28.01 -5.32
C LYS A 324 -19.39 -28.41 -4.67
N ASN A 325 -19.39 -29.15 -3.54
CA ASN A 325 -20.59 -29.72 -2.93
C ASN A 325 -20.80 -29.38 -1.43
N SER A 326 -20.15 -28.37 -0.84
CA SER A 326 -20.44 -27.95 0.54
C SER A 326 -21.73 -27.10 0.64
N HIS A 327 -22.88 -27.71 0.34
CA HIS A 327 -24.18 -27.12 0.72
C HIS A 327 -24.55 -27.42 2.18
N GLN A 328 -23.76 -28.27 2.85
CA GLN A 328 -23.81 -28.58 4.27
C GLN A 328 -22.40 -28.62 4.87
N ASP A 329 -22.31 -28.34 6.16
CA ASP A 329 -21.12 -28.56 6.97
C ASP A 329 -20.69 -30.04 6.87
N PRO A 330 -19.38 -30.36 6.73
CA PRO A 330 -18.25 -29.45 6.79
C PRO A 330 -17.84 -28.87 5.42
N ILE A 331 -17.57 -27.56 5.40
CA ILE A 331 -16.89 -26.88 4.28
C ILE A 331 -15.42 -27.32 4.24
N ASN A 332 -14.93 -27.75 3.07
CA ASN A 332 -13.55 -28.20 2.89
C ASN A 332 -12.85 -27.47 1.74
N TYR A 333 -11.53 -27.35 1.90
CA TYR A 333 -10.64 -26.70 0.94
C TYR A 333 -9.48 -27.62 0.55
N HIS A 334 -8.95 -27.40 -0.64
CA HIS A 334 -7.68 -27.96 -1.08
C HIS A 334 -6.65 -26.85 -1.21
N PHE A 335 -5.49 -27.04 -0.59
CA PHE A 335 -4.35 -26.13 -0.72
C PHE A 335 -3.62 -26.39 -2.04
N MET A 336 -3.33 -25.34 -2.81
CA MET A 336 -2.78 -25.47 -4.18
C MET A 336 -1.32 -24.98 -4.33
N GLY A 337 -0.51 -25.02 -3.25
CA GLY A 337 0.88 -24.57 -3.28
C GLY A 337 1.85 -25.56 -3.95
N LYS A 338 2.89 -25.05 -4.63
CA LYS A 338 3.92 -25.84 -5.33
C LYS A 338 4.84 -26.69 -4.42
N HIS A 339 4.84 -26.47 -3.11
CA HIS A 339 5.81 -27.07 -2.18
C HIS A 339 5.21 -27.77 -0.94
N ASP A 340 3.89 -27.79 -0.77
CA ASP A 340 3.28 -28.53 0.35
C ASP A 340 2.99 -29.98 -0.11
N LEU A 341 3.88 -30.90 0.28
CA LEU A 341 3.84 -32.34 0.00
C LEU A 341 2.64 -33.10 0.60
N ASN A 342 1.67 -32.41 1.17
CA ASN A 342 0.42 -33.01 1.62
C ASN A 342 -0.74 -32.52 0.77
N ASN A 343 -1.18 -33.37 -0.16
CA ASN A 343 -2.48 -33.37 -0.84
C ASN A 343 -3.64 -33.55 0.16
N GLY A 344 -3.61 -32.84 1.28
CA GLY A 344 -4.52 -33.01 2.39
C GLY A 344 -5.67 -32.03 2.28
N LYS A 345 -6.86 -32.53 1.95
CA LYS A 345 -8.13 -31.86 2.19
C LYS A 345 -8.13 -31.21 3.58
N LEU A 346 -8.37 -29.91 3.64
CA LEU A 346 -8.44 -29.12 4.88
C LEU A 346 -9.90 -28.82 5.21
N THR A 347 -10.29 -29.06 6.46
CA THR A 347 -11.59 -28.60 6.97
C THR A 347 -11.58 -27.07 7.15
N PHE A 348 -12.76 -26.46 7.25
CA PHE A 348 -12.90 -25.02 7.51
C PHE A 348 -12.09 -24.55 8.73
N SER A 349 -12.22 -25.24 9.86
CA SER A 349 -11.49 -24.90 11.10
C SER A 349 -9.97 -25.11 10.97
N SER A 350 -9.55 -26.21 10.34
CA SER A 350 -8.13 -26.47 10.07
C SER A 350 -7.52 -25.40 9.16
N THR A 351 -8.26 -24.96 8.15
CA THR A 351 -7.85 -23.90 7.21
C THR A 351 -7.65 -22.57 7.94
N ILE A 352 -8.60 -22.17 8.81
CA ILE A 352 -8.45 -20.96 9.62
C ILE A 352 -7.22 -21.06 10.52
N ASN A 353 -7.03 -22.17 11.22
CA ASN A 353 -5.88 -22.33 12.10
C ASN A 353 -4.55 -22.27 11.32
N MET A 354 -4.45 -22.98 10.20
CA MET A 354 -3.29 -22.95 9.32
C MET A 354 -2.97 -21.54 8.83
N LEU A 355 -3.97 -20.84 8.26
CA LEU A 355 -3.79 -19.48 7.77
C LEU A 355 -3.40 -18.54 8.91
N THR A 356 -4.11 -18.58 10.05
CA THR A 356 -3.80 -17.71 11.20
C THR A 356 -2.44 -18.01 11.83
N ASP A 357 -1.97 -19.27 11.82
CA ASP A 357 -0.65 -19.62 12.34
C ASP A 357 0.46 -19.19 11.37
N ARG A 358 0.25 -19.28 10.05
CA ARG A 358 1.17 -18.71 9.06
C ARG A 358 1.17 -17.17 9.08
N LEU A 359 0.02 -16.53 9.31
CA LEU A 359 -0.14 -15.09 9.55
C LEU A 359 0.70 -14.56 10.73
N LYS A 360 1.04 -15.41 11.70
CA LYS A 360 1.94 -15.03 12.81
C LYS A 360 3.42 -15.03 12.42
N ARG A 361 3.82 -15.63 11.29
CA ARG A 361 5.23 -15.79 10.88
C ARG A 361 5.75 -14.60 10.07
N ASN A 362 5.51 -13.40 10.55
CA ASN A 362 5.92 -12.14 9.91
C ASN A 362 7.38 -11.75 10.17
N ASN A 363 8.08 -12.48 11.04
CA ASN A 363 9.49 -12.24 11.28
C ASN A 363 10.30 -13.19 10.41
N ARG A 364 11.34 -12.65 9.78
CA ARG A 364 12.28 -13.40 8.97
C ARG A 364 13.64 -13.39 9.66
N ILE A 365 14.26 -14.55 9.72
CA ILE A 365 15.65 -14.69 10.11
C ILE A 365 16.41 -15.44 9.02
N ALA A 366 17.57 -14.95 8.65
CA ALA A 366 18.45 -15.57 7.67
C ALA A 366 19.88 -15.66 8.20
N ILE A 367 20.57 -16.74 7.86
CA ILE A 367 22.02 -16.91 8.04
C ILE A 367 22.64 -16.98 6.65
N PHE A 368 23.67 -16.18 6.40
CA PHE A 368 24.40 -16.16 5.14
C PHE A 368 25.64 -17.02 5.27
N ILE A 369 25.77 -18.00 4.39
CA ILE A 369 26.87 -18.95 4.36
C ILE A 369 27.68 -18.76 3.07
N PRO A 370 28.94 -18.32 3.16
CA PRO A 370 29.82 -18.15 1.99
C PRO A 370 30.18 -19.48 1.34
N ILE A 371 30.24 -19.53 0.00
CA ILE A 371 30.73 -20.69 -0.75
C ILE A 371 32.23 -20.48 -1.00
N THR A 372 33.06 -20.97 -0.08
CA THR A 372 34.51 -20.86 -0.21
C THR A 372 35.01 -21.77 -1.34
N SER A 373 35.06 -21.27 -2.58
CA SER A 373 35.64 -22.02 -3.69
C SER A 373 37.16 -21.84 -3.85
N THR A 374 37.82 -20.97 -3.06
CA THR A 374 39.19 -20.54 -3.43
C THR A 374 40.32 -20.65 -2.41
N ILE A 375 40.15 -20.84 -1.09
CA ILE A 375 41.35 -20.93 -0.20
C ILE A 375 41.30 -22.01 0.89
N ASN A 376 40.15 -22.57 1.29
CA ASN A 376 40.12 -23.78 2.12
C ASN A 376 38.87 -24.60 1.79
N HIS A 377 39.06 -25.90 1.53
CA HIS A 377 38.02 -26.85 1.14
C HIS A 377 37.07 -27.20 2.30
N ALA A 378 36.34 -26.23 2.85
CA ALA A 378 35.20 -26.53 3.71
C ALA A 378 34.02 -26.97 2.83
N ASP A 379 33.47 -28.17 3.06
CA ASP A 379 32.24 -28.60 2.39
C ASP A 379 31.05 -27.80 2.92
N THR A 380 30.82 -26.66 2.28
CA THR A 380 29.76 -25.72 2.62
C THR A 380 28.37 -26.36 2.50
N SER A 381 28.23 -27.41 1.67
CA SER A 381 26.98 -28.15 1.47
C SER A 381 26.48 -28.77 2.76
N THR A 382 27.39 -29.29 3.59
CA THR A 382 27.07 -29.85 4.90
C THR A 382 26.52 -28.76 5.83
N MET A 383 27.15 -27.59 5.87
CA MET A 383 26.72 -26.47 6.71
C MET A 383 25.38 -25.86 6.27
N ILE A 384 25.14 -25.79 4.97
CA ILE A 384 23.84 -25.37 4.43
C ILE A 384 22.74 -26.32 4.91
N ASN A 385 22.97 -27.63 4.81
CA ASN A 385 22.02 -28.65 5.26
C ASN A 385 21.80 -28.65 6.77
N GLU A 386 22.86 -28.47 7.56
CA GLU A 386 22.75 -28.33 9.02
C GLU A 386 21.97 -27.08 9.41
N THR A 387 22.19 -25.97 8.72
CA THR A 387 21.47 -24.71 8.96
C THR A 387 20.00 -24.82 8.60
N LEU A 388 19.67 -25.50 7.48
CA LEU A 388 18.30 -25.80 7.09
C LEU A 388 17.60 -26.65 8.16
N LYS A 389 18.24 -27.71 8.65
CA LYS A 389 17.70 -28.57 9.72
C LYS A 389 17.53 -27.79 11.03
N PHE A 390 18.54 -27.01 11.41
CA PHE A 390 18.52 -26.22 12.64
C PHE A 390 17.36 -25.23 12.65
N LEU A 391 17.27 -24.35 11.63
CA LEU A 391 16.19 -23.37 11.52
C LEU A 391 14.84 -24.06 11.36
N GLY A 392 14.78 -25.15 10.59
CA GLY A 392 13.59 -25.97 10.41
C GLY A 392 13.05 -26.52 11.72
N ASN A 393 13.92 -27.00 12.61
CA ASN A 393 13.53 -27.57 13.91
C ASN A 393 13.01 -26.50 14.87
N ILE A 394 13.64 -25.33 14.94
CA ILE A 394 13.27 -24.30 15.92
C ILE A 394 12.10 -23.40 15.45
N PHE A 395 11.89 -23.29 14.14
CA PHE A 395 10.87 -22.39 13.56
C PHE A 395 9.81 -23.11 12.71
N GLY A 396 9.93 -24.42 12.52
CA GLY A 396 8.93 -25.25 11.82
C GLY A 396 9.01 -25.17 10.30
N GLY A 397 10.16 -24.81 9.74
CA GLY A 397 10.45 -24.79 8.30
C GLY A 397 11.68 -23.92 7.99
N ALA A 398 12.40 -24.21 6.90
CA ALA A 398 13.51 -23.38 6.42
C ALA A 398 13.69 -23.59 4.91
N THR A 399 14.29 -22.62 4.24
CA THR A 399 14.62 -22.67 2.80
C THR A 399 15.93 -21.94 2.56
N SER A 400 16.62 -22.29 1.47
CA SER A 400 17.84 -21.62 1.05
C SER A 400 17.68 -20.99 -0.35
N LYS A 401 18.44 -19.93 -0.61
CA LYS A 401 18.55 -19.29 -1.92
C LYS A 401 19.99 -18.86 -2.17
N GLU A 402 20.49 -19.04 -3.38
CA GLU A 402 21.77 -18.47 -3.81
C GLU A 402 21.68 -16.95 -3.93
N ALA A 403 22.73 -16.26 -3.50
CA ALA A 403 22.90 -14.83 -3.59
C ALA A 403 24.36 -14.47 -3.89
N ALA A 404 24.61 -13.20 -4.22
CA ALA A 404 25.96 -12.66 -4.38
C ALA A 404 26.35 -11.87 -3.12
N GLY A 405 27.47 -12.23 -2.53
CA GLY A 405 28.15 -11.47 -1.50
C GLY A 405 29.27 -10.63 -2.11
N VAL A 406 29.48 -9.44 -1.59
CA VAL A 406 30.50 -8.52 -2.06
C VAL A 406 31.19 -7.90 -0.85
N TRP A 407 32.52 -7.94 -0.81
CA TRP A 407 33.30 -7.34 0.28
C TRP A 407 34.56 -6.66 -0.22
N LYS A 408 35.07 -5.74 0.61
CA LYS A 408 36.35 -5.10 0.40
C LYS A 408 37.44 -6.01 0.93
N ASN A 409 38.34 -6.43 0.05
CA ASN A 409 39.55 -7.16 0.42
C ASN A 409 40.77 -6.22 0.34
N GLN A 410 41.68 -6.35 1.30
CA GLN A 410 42.93 -5.62 1.35
C GLN A 410 44.09 -6.61 1.16
N ASP A 411 44.74 -6.57 -0.01
CA ASP A 411 45.99 -7.29 -0.18
C ASP A 411 47.11 -6.48 0.49
N VAL A 412 47.42 -6.85 1.74
CA VAL A 412 48.42 -6.20 2.60
C VAL A 412 49.80 -6.14 1.94
N LYS A 413 50.10 -7.05 0.99
CA LYS A 413 51.38 -7.07 0.27
C LYS A 413 51.44 -6.14 -0.94
N LYS A 414 50.30 -5.78 -1.52
CA LYS A 414 50.22 -4.96 -2.76
C LYS A 414 49.62 -3.58 -2.53
N ASN A 415 49.08 -3.30 -1.34
CA ASN A 415 48.43 -2.04 -0.99
C ASN A 415 47.29 -1.66 -1.96
N ILE A 416 46.59 -2.67 -2.48
CA ILE A 416 45.46 -2.53 -3.41
C ILE A 416 44.19 -2.95 -2.66
N ASN A 417 43.22 -2.04 -2.63
CA ASN A 417 41.86 -2.34 -2.22
C ASN A 417 41.09 -2.81 -3.45
N PHE A 418 40.52 -4.00 -3.41
CA PHE A 418 39.62 -4.46 -4.47
C PHE A 418 38.34 -5.03 -3.88
N ILE A 419 37.29 -4.98 -4.69
CA ILE A 419 36.01 -5.58 -4.36
C ILE A 419 36.07 -7.04 -4.82
N GLN A 420 35.86 -7.96 -3.89
CA GLN A 420 35.77 -9.38 -4.18
C GLN A 420 34.29 -9.78 -4.13
N GLU A 421 33.84 -10.38 -5.23
CA GLU A 421 32.53 -11.03 -5.31
C GLU A 421 32.67 -12.51 -4.91
N GLU A 422 31.72 -13.01 -4.14
CA GLU A 422 31.61 -14.43 -3.82
C GLU A 422 30.15 -14.86 -3.88
N LYS A 423 29.94 -16.14 -4.22
CA LYS A 423 28.62 -16.74 -4.10
C LYS A 423 28.35 -17.07 -2.63
N ILE A 424 27.16 -16.72 -2.15
CA ILE A 424 26.71 -17.03 -0.80
C ILE A 424 25.36 -17.75 -0.86
N PHE A 425 25.10 -18.62 0.11
CA PHE A 425 23.77 -19.14 0.37
C PHE A 425 23.11 -18.37 1.49
N MET A 426 21.90 -17.87 1.24
CA MET A 426 21.04 -17.30 2.25
C MET A 426 20.07 -18.38 2.71
N ILE A 427 20.25 -18.90 3.92
CA ILE A 427 19.36 -19.88 4.53
C ILE A 427 18.45 -19.14 5.49
N TYR A 428 17.14 -19.19 5.26
CA TYR A 428 16.19 -18.40 6.02
C TYR A 428 14.96 -19.19 6.45
N SER A 429 14.34 -18.69 7.51
CA SER A 429 13.08 -19.18 8.04
C SER A 429 12.17 -18.02 8.38
N TYR A 430 10.87 -18.26 8.23
CA TYR A 430 9.82 -17.38 8.74
C TYR A 430 9.35 -17.88 10.11
N THR A 431 9.18 -16.96 11.05
CA THR A 431 8.89 -17.29 12.44
C THR A 431 8.01 -16.23 13.09
N THR A 432 7.38 -16.61 14.19
CA THR A 432 6.61 -15.66 15.01
C THR A 432 7.54 -14.80 15.84
N GLY A 433 7.16 -13.56 16.13
CA GLY A 433 7.96 -12.68 16.99
C GLY A 433 8.26 -13.28 18.38
N LYS A 434 7.33 -14.06 18.94
CA LYS A 434 7.54 -14.80 20.20
C LYS A 434 8.60 -15.89 20.04
N ALA A 435 8.49 -16.72 19.01
CA ALA A 435 9.46 -17.79 18.74
C ALA A 435 10.85 -17.23 18.39
N LEU A 436 10.91 -16.12 17.66
CA LEU A 436 12.15 -15.40 17.40
C LEU A 436 12.79 -14.94 18.70
N ARG A 437 12.09 -14.18 19.56
CA ARG A 437 12.62 -13.72 20.85
C ARG A 437 13.12 -14.88 21.73
N ASN A 438 12.34 -15.96 21.80
CA ASN A 438 12.68 -17.12 22.64
C ASN A 438 13.89 -17.91 22.12
N ASN A 439 14.15 -17.92 20.81
CA ASN A 439 15.20 -18.75 20.21
C ASN A 439 16.35 -17.94 19.61
N LEU A 440 16.31 -16.61 19.62
CA LEU A 440 17.33 -15.76 18.98
C LEU A 440 18.74 -16.06 19.50
N HIS A 441 18.89 -16.25 20.82
CA HIS A 441 20.17 -16.63 21.42
C HIS A 441 20.73 -17.93 20.82
N LYS A 442 19.88 -18.93 20.56
CA LYS A 442 20.30 -20.20 19.94
C LYS A 442 20.77 -19.99 18.50
N VAL A 443 20.10 -19.11 17.77
CA VAL A 443 20.48 -18.79 16.38
C VAL A 443 21.85 -18.10 16.34
N VAL A 444 22.09 -17.16 17.25
CA VAL A 444 23.39 -16.49 17.39
C VAL A 444 24.50 -17.48 17.75
N GLU A 445 24.27 -18.36 18.73
CA GLU A 445 25.25 -19.38 19.11
C GLU A 445 25.55 -20.36 17.97
N PHE A 446 24.51 -20.81 17.26
CA PHE A 446 24.68 -21.68 16.08
C PHE A 446 25.47 -21.00 14.96
N ALA A 447 25.18 -19.72 14.68
CA ALA A 447 25.93 -18.94 13.70
C ALA A 447 27.40 -18.76 14.08
N LYS A 448 27.71 -18.56 15.38
CA LYS A 448 29.10 -18.56 15.86
C LYS A 448 29.80 -19.90 15.63
N THR A 449 29.09 -21.02 15.80
CA THR A 449 29.64 -22.35 15.49
C THR A 449 30.01 -22.44 14.01
N ILE A 450 29.11 -22.04 13.10
CA ILE A 450 29.37 -22.02 11.65
C ILE A 450 30.55 -21.12 11.31
N LYS A 451 30.56 -19.90 11.84
CA LYS A 451 31.65 -18.94 11.65
C LYS A 451 33.02 -19.53 11.99
N ASN A 452 33.12 -20.16 13.16
CA ASN A 452 34.37 -20.75 13.63
C ASN A 452 34.80 -21.93 12.76
N SER A 453 33.85 -22.78 12.35
CA SER A 453 34.11 -23.90 11.46
C SER A 453 34.51 -23.46 10.04
N LEU A 454 34.00 -22.34 9.54
CA LEU A 454 34.42 -21.73 8.26
C LEU A 454 35.70 -20.88 8.37
N GLN A 455 36.24 -20.69 9.58
CA GLN A 455 37.38 -19.82 9.85
C GLN A 455 37.17 -18.38 9.34
N GLN A 456 35.94 -17.88 9.40
CA GLN A 456 35.60 -16.52 8.94
C GLN A 456 35.73 -15.51 10.07
N GLU A 457 36.22 -14.31 9.76
CA GLU A 457 36.28 -13.20 10.73
C GLU A 457 34.88 -12.75 11.18
N SER A 458 33.89 -12.87 10.29
CA SER A 458 32.50 -12.56 10.59
C SER A 458 31.53 -13.43 9.81
N LEU A 459 30.33 -13.63 10.35
CA LEU A 459 29.21 -14.24 9.63
C LEU A 459 27.99 -13.32 9.70
N ALA A 460 27.30 -13.15 8.57
CA ALA A 460 26.11 -12.31 8.53
C ALA A 460 24.85 -13.09 8.94
N ILE A 461 24.05 -12.47 9.80
CA ILE A 461 22.66 -12.82 10.06
C ILE A 461 21.78 -11.64 9.63
N GLU A 462 20.62 -11.92 9.04
CA GLU A 462 19.58 -10.92 8.83
C GLU A 462 18.38 -11.20 9.73
N ILE A 463 17.85 -10.17 10.37
CA ILE A 463 16.59 -10.20 11.11
C ILE A 463 15.71 -9.08 10.56
N ASN A 464 14.58 -9.44 9.94
CA ASN A 464 13.63 -8.49 9.34
C ASN A 464 14.34 -7.42 8.47
N ASN A 465 15.14 -7.86 7.50
CA ASN A 465 15.91 -7.02 6.59
C ASN A 465 17.02 -6.16 7.25
N LYS A 466 17.32 -6.37 8.54
CA LYS A 466 18.48 -5.78 9.21
C LYS A 466 19.61 -6.79 9.28
N LEU A 467 20.72 -6.47 8.61
CA LEU A 467 21.92 -7.29 8.62
C LEU A 467 22.73 -7.03 9.90
N ILE A 468 23.23 -8.08 10.51
CA ILE A 468 24.04 -8.09 11.73
C ILE A 468 25.24 -8.99 11.44
N LEU A 469 26.45 -8.49 11.69
CA LEU A 469 27.68 -9.28 11.62
C LEU A 469 27.98 -9.85 13.00
N ILE A 470 28.27 -11.14 13.06
CA ILE A 470 28.55 -11.91 14.29
C ILE A 470 29.99 -12.41 14.27
#